data_AF-M4VHL9-F1
#
_entry.id   AF-M4VHL9-F1
#
_cell.length_a   1.000
_cell.length_b   1.000
_cell.length_c   1.000
_cell.angle_alpha   90.00
_cell.angle_beta   90.00
_cell.angle_gamma   90.00
#
_symmetry.space_group_name_H-M   'P 1'
#
loop_
_entity.id
_entity.type
_entity.pdbx_description
1 polymer ?
#
loop_
_entity_poly.entity_id
_entity_poly.type
_entity_poly.pdbx_seq_one_letter_code
_entity_poly.pdbx_strand_id
1 'polypeptide(L)'
;MISSSAFLKGTRAVQCFRPLHTTLIANMPIKVGEKLPAVEVHENEPGNKVSMDQLFKGKKGVLFAVPGAFTPGCSKTHLPGFVEQAAELKSKGVQEVACISVNDAFVMAAWGKEHGAGGKVQNAV
;
A
#
# COMPACT_ATOMS: atom_id res chain seq x y z
N MET A 1 -56.27 33.43 -38.27
CA MET A 1 -55.99 32.03 -37.90
C MET A 1 -55.47 31.34 -39.15
N ILE A 2 -54.29 30.75 -39.29
CA ILE A 2 -53.18 30.38 -38.39
C ILE A 2 -51.90 30.48 -39.24
N SER A 3 -50.86 31.13 -38.69
CA SER A 3 -49.52 31.18 -39.26
C SER A 3 -48.83 29.84 -39.03
N SER A 4 -48.40 29.15 -40.10
CA SER A 4 -47.61 27.91 -40.00
C SER A 4 -46.13 28.24 -40.18
N SER A 5 -45.45 28.45 -39.06
CA SER A 5 -43.99 28.56 -39.02
C SER A 5 -43.37 27.17 -38.98
N ALA A 6 -42.62 26.80 -40.03
CA ALA A 6 -41.86 25.56 -40.07
C ALA A 6 -40.69 25.62 -39.07
N PHE A 7 -40.72 24.78 -38.05
CA PHE A 7 -39.64 24.59 -37.08
C PHE A 7 -38.55 23.68 -37.68
N LEU A 8 -37.39 24.25 -38.04
CA LEU A 8 -36.21 23.45 -38.38
C LEU A 8 -35.64 22.82 -37.09
N LYS A 9 -35.69 21.49 -37.02
CA LYS A 9 -35.04 20.67 -35.99
C LYS A 9 -33.52 20.69 -36.22
N GLY A 10 -32.81 21.53 -35.48
CA GLY A 10 -31.35 21.50 -35.42
C GLY A 10 -30.86 20.33 -34.58
N THR A 11 -30.23 19.34 -35.20
CA THR A 11 -29.56 18.22 -34.53
C THR A 11 -28.25 18.74 -33.92
N ARG A 12 -28.26 19.08 -32.63
CA ARG A 12 -27.01 19.35 -31.88
C ARG A 12 -26.31 18.02 -31.63
N ALA A 13 -25.25 17.75 -32.37
CA ALA A 13 -24.30 16.70 -32.02
C ALA A 13 -23.58 17.11 -30.72
N VAL A 14 -23.99 16.51 -29.60
CA VAL A 14 -23.26 16.64 -28.34
C VAL A 14 -22.03 15.75 -28.45
N GLN A 15 -20.89 16.35 -28.84
CA GLN A 15 -19.61 15.67 -28.71
C GLN A 15 -19.30 15.49 -27.22
N CYS A 16 -19.45 14.27 -26.72
CA CYS A 16 -18.95 13.87 -25.42
C CYS A 16 -17.42 13.78 -25.48
N PHE A 17 -16.75 14.92 -25.30
CA PHE A 17 -15.31 14.94 -25.04
C PHE A 17 -15.09 14.33 -23.66
N ARG A 18 -14.64 13.08 -23.61
CA ARG A 18 -14.03 12.51 -22.41
C ARG A 18 -12.61 13.05 -22.33
N PRO A 19 -12.28 13.97 -21.41
CA PRO A 19 -10.89 14.35 -21.22
C PRO A 19 -10.13 13.10 -20.75
N LEU A 20 -9.01 12.79 -21.41
CA LEU A 20 -8.06 11.82 -20.89
C LEU A 20 -7.60 12.35 -19.53
N HIS A 21 -7.86 11.57 -18.47
CA HIS A 21 -7.41 11.90 -17.14
C HIS A 21 -5.90 11.60 -17.08
N THR A 22 -5.08 12.62 -17.36
CA THR A 22 -3.63 12.54 -17.15
C THR A 22 -3.38 12.69 -15.66
N THR A 23 -3.16 11.58 -14.96
CA THR A 23 -2.65 11.62 -13.59
C THR A 23 -1.31 12.35 -13.62
N LEU A 24 -1.16 13.41 -12.83
CA LEU A 24 0.17 14.00 -12.61
C LEU A 24 1.08 12.87 -12.13
N ILE A 25 2.25 12.73 -12.77
CA ILE A 25 3.32 11.87 -12.26
C ILE A 25 3.63 12.37 -10.86
N ALA A 26 3.11 11.68 -9.84
CA ALA A 26 3.46 11.97 -8.47
C ALA A 26 4.95 11.70 -8.33
N ASN A 27 5.71 12.75 -8.06
CA ASN A 27 7.10 12.62 -7.67
C ASN A 27 7.16 11.62 -6.50
N MET A 28 8.09 10.66 -6.53
CA MET A 28 8.19 9.64 -5.49
C MET A 28 8.25 10.32 -4.11
N PRO A 29 7.35 9.99 -3.16
CA PRO A 29 7.15 10.79 -1.95
C PRO A 29 8.33 10.74 -0.97
N ILE A 30 9.32 9.88 -1.22
CA ILE A 30 10.57 9.77 -0.45
C ILE A 30 11.75 9.59 -1.41
N LYS A 31 12.87 10.28 -1.15
CA LYS A 31 14.10 10.17 -1.94
C LYS A 31 15.17 9.33 -1.22
N VAL A 32 16.10 8.76 -1.98
CA VAL A 32 17.28 8.08 -1.40
C VAL A 32 18.07 9.06 -0.53
N GLY A 33 18.37 8.65 0.71
CA GLY A 33 19.05 9.48 1.71
C GLY A 33 18.11 10.30 2.60
N GLU A 34 16.83 10.37 2.26
CA GLU A 34 15.81 10.98 3.12
C GLU A 34 15.46 10.05 4.29
N LYS A 35 15.09 10.63 5.42
CA LYS A 35 14.67 9.86 6.60
C LYS A 35 13.24 9.36 6.42
N LEU A 36 12.95 8.19 7.01
CA LEU A 36 11.57 7.71 7.11
C LEU A 36 10.73 8.68 7.98
N PRO A 37 9.47 8.95 7.59
CA PRO A 37 8.58 9.78 8.38
C PRO A 37 8.20 9.08 9.70
N ALA A 38 8.02 9.87 10.77
CA ALA A 38 7.56 9.38 12.07
C ALA A 38 6.04 9.16 12.04
N VAL A 39 5.64 8.02 11.48
CA VAL A 39 4.24 7.57 11.43
C VAL A 39 4.07 6.45 12.45
N GLU A 40 3.01 6.57 13.26
CA GLU A 40 2.56 5.50 14.15
C GLU A 40 1.70 4.50 13.38
N VAL A 41 2.05 3.23 13.49
CA VAL A 41 1.27 2.08 13.01
C VAL A 41 0.88 1.21 14.20
N HIS A 42 -0.05 0.28 14.02
CA HIS A 42 -0.43 -0.72 15.02
C HIS A 42 0.02 -2.13 14.63
N GLU A 43 0.46 -2.92 15.60
CA GLU A 43 0.96 -4.28 15.38
C GLU A 43 0.24 -5.27 16.31
N ASN A 44 -0.23 -6.40 15.79
CA ASN A 44 -0.96 -7.46 16.50
C ASN A 44 -2.33 -7.05 17.06
N GLU A 45 -2.40 -5.92 17.75
CA GLU A 45 -3.61 -5.34 18.33
C GLU A 45 -3.62 -3.81 18.15
N PRO A 46 -4.80 -3.16 18.07
CA PRO A 46 -4.89 -1.71 17.86
C PRO A 46 -4.24 -0.86 18.97
N GLY A 47 -4.02 -1.40 20.16
CA GLY A 47 -3.38 -0.69 21.27
C GLY A 47 -1.85 -0.65 21.18
N ASN A 48 -1.24 -1.57 20.44
CA ASN A 48 0.20 -1.69 20.35
C ASN A 48 0.74 -0.82 19.22
N LYS A 49 1.12 0.41 19.57
CA LYS A 49 1.64 1.42 18.65
C LYS A 49 3.13 1.24 18.41
N VAL A 50 3.54 1.29 17.15
CA VAL A 50 4.93 1.24 16.71
C VAL A 50 5.23 2.45 15.83
N SER A 51 6.29 3.20 16.17
CA SER A 51 6.74 4.33 15.36
C SER A 51 7.73 3.87 14.30
N MET A 52 7.45 4.14 13.03
CA MET A 52 8.26 3.66 11.90
C MET A 52 9.71 4.18 11.93
N ASP A 53 9.89 5.46 12.25
CA ASP A 53 11.22 6.06 12.37
C ASP A 53 12.05 5.40 13.46
N GLN A 54 11.44 5.07 14.61
CA GLN A 54 12.11 4.40 15.72
C GLN A 54 12.38 2.92 15.42
N LEU A 55 11.46 2.23 14.76
CA LEU A 55 11.59 0.82 14.38
C LEU A 55 12.89 0.59 13.58
N PHE A 56 13.17 1.48 12.64
CA PHE A 56 14.33 1.43 11.74
C PHE A 56 15.53 2.29 12.20
N LYS A 57 15.43 3.03 13.32
CA LYS A 57 16.49 3.92 13.77
C LYS A 57 17.78 3.17 14.07
N GLY A 58 18.86 3.51 13.36
CA GLY A 58 20.17 2.87 13.53
C GLY A 58 20.23 1.41 13.06
N LYS A 59 19.16 0.90 12.46
CA LYS A 59 19.08 -0.46 11.91
C LYS A 59 19.05 -0.39 10.40
N LYS A 60 19.68 -1.38 9.77
CA LYS A 60 19.42 -1.67 8.35
C LYS A 60 18.15 -2.51 8.29
N GLY A 61 17.12 -2.01 7.63
CA GLY A 61 15.84 -2.70 7.54
C GLY A 61 15.24 -2.68 6.15
N VAL A 62 14.26 -3.55 5.96
CA VAL A 62 13.43 -3.67 4.76
C VAL A 62 12.00 -3.36 5.15
N LEU A 63 11.41 -2.37 4.50
CA LEU A 63 10.00 -2.03 4.64
C LEU A 63 9.32 -2.26 3.30
N PHE A 64 8.24 -3.03 3.29
CA PHE A 64 7.40 -3.21 2.10
C PHE A 64 5.93 -3.06 2.46
N ALA A 65 5.11 -2.77 1.46
CA ALA A 65 3.68 -2.54 1.63
C ALA A 65 2.88 -3.46 0.72
N VAL A 66 1.72 -3.89 1.19
CA VAL A 66 0.73 -4.64 0.41
C VAL A 66 -0.59 -3.88 0.37
N PRO A 67 -1.35 -3.94 -0.75
CA PRO A 67 -2.68 -3.34 -0.79
C PRO A 67 -3.68 -3.98 0.18
N GLY A 68 -3.51 -5.26 0.50
CA GLY A 68 -4.41 -5.95 1.41
C GLY A 68 -3.98 -7.37 1.76
N ALA A 69 -4.13 -7.72 3.03
CA ALA A 69 -4.05 -9.09 3.54
C ALA A 69 -5.06 -10.00 2.82
N PHE A 70 -4.73 -11.28 2.69
CA PHE A 70 -5.57 -12.31 2.04
C PHE A 70 -5.87 -12.10 0.54
N THR A 71 -5.27 -11.08 -0.09
CA THR A 71 -5.40 -10.89 -1.54
C THR A 71 -4.44 -11.80 -2.32
N PRO A 72 -4.77 -12.24 -3.55
CA PRO A 72 -4.03 -13.30 -4.23
C PRO A 72 -2.54 -13.05 -4.44
N GLY A 73 -2.16 -11.85 -4.91
CA GLY A 73 -0.74 -11.52 -5.14
C GLY A 73 0.05 -11.38 -3.84
N CYS A 74 -0.56 -10.76 -2.83
CA CYS A 74 0.09 -10.50 -1.55
C CYS A 74 0.34 -11.80 -0.77
N SER A 75 -0.62 -12.73 -0.82
CA SER A 75 -0.61 -13.96 -0.02
C SER A 75 0.12 -15.12 -0.69
N LYS A 76 0.26 -15.11 -2.02
CA LYS A 76 0.94 -16.19 -2.75
C LYS A 76 2.43 -15.97 -2.88
N THR A 77 2.86 -14.73 -3.12
CA THR A 77 4.26 -14.46 -3.50
C THR A 77 4.90 -13.36 -2.68
N HIS A 78 4.18 -12.27 -2.37
CA HIS A 78 4.83 -11.08 -1.80
C HIS A 78 5.30 -11.30 -0.36
N LEU A 79 4.39 -11.55 0.60
CA LEU A 79 4.78 -11.83 1.97
C LEU A 79 5.58 -13.14 2.11
N PRO A 80 5.17 -14.28 1.50
CA PRO A 80 5.92 -15.53 1.62
C PRO A 80 7.37 -15.43 1.17
N GLY A 81 7.66 -14.69 0.10
CA GLY A 81 9.04 -14.50 -0.37
C GLY A 81 9.95 -13.87 0.69
N PHE A 82 9.48 -12.85 1.41
CA PHE A 82 10.24 -12.25 2.51
C PHE A 82 10.38 -13.19 3.72
N VAL A 83 9.37 -14.02 4.00
CA VAL A 83 9.41 -15.01 5.08
C VAL A 83 10.44 -16.10 4.80
N GLU A 84 10.53 -16.57 3.56
CA GLU A 84 11.53 -17.55 3.11
C GLU A 84 12.94 -16.97 3.13
N GLN A 85 13.10 -15.72 2.66
CA GLN A 85 14.39 -15.04 2.58
C GLN A 85 14.85 -14.40 3.90
N ALA A 86 14.04 -14.44 4.97
CA ALA A 86 14.32 -13.74 6.22
C ALA A 86 15.69 -14.09 6.82
N ALA A 87 16.13 -15.35 6.73
CA ALA A 87 17.44 -15.77 7.21
C ALA A 87 18.60 -15.18 6.38
N GLU A 88 18.45 -15.15 5.06
CA GLU A 88 19.44 -14.56 4.15
C GLU A 88 19.52 -13.04 4.30
N LEU A 89 18.38 -12.37 4.49
CA LEU A 89 18.33 -10.95 4.78
C LEU A 89 19.08 -10.65 6.09
N LYS A 90 18.83 -11.43 7.14
CA LYS A 90 19.55 -11.34 8.42
C LYS A 90 21.06 -11.53 8.24
N SER A 91 21.50 -12.51 7.45
CA SER A 91 22.94 -12.72 7.19
C SER A 91 23.59 -11.57 6.40
N LYS A 92 22.80 -10.79 5.63
CA LYS A 92 23.24 -9.56 4.95
C LYS A 92 23.18 -8.31 5.84
N GLY A 93 22.99 -8.50 7.15
CA GLY A 93 22.93 -7.44 8.16
C GLY A 93 21.58 -6.70 8.23
N VAL A 94 20.53 -7.23 7.60
CA VAL A 94 19.17 -6.69 7.78
C VAL A 94 18.67 -7.11 9.15
N GLN A 95 18.46 -6.14 10.02
CA GLN A 95 18.00 -6.36 11.38
C GLN A 95 16.48 -6.34 11.49
N GLU A 96 15.80 -5.67 10.56
CA GLU A 96 14.36 -5.45 10.61
C GLU A 96 13.71 -5.70 9.26
N VAL A 97 12.61 -6.44 9.24
CA VAL A 97 11.78 -6.62 8.04
C VAL A 97 10.33 -6.37 8.44
N ALA A 98 9.69 -5.37 7.85
CA ALA A 98 8.32 -5.01 8.18
C ALA A 98 7.43 -4.94 6.93
N CYS A 99 6.19 -5.39 7.09
CA CYS A 99 5.12 -5.31 6.10
C CYS A 99 4.03 -4.38 6.63
N ILE A 100 3.59 -3.42 5.82
CA ILE A 100 2.45 -2.55 6.14
C ILE A 100 1.27 -2.79 5.18
N SER A 101 0.05 -2.63 5.68
CA SER A 101 -1.20 -2.65 4.90
C SER A 101 -2.23 -1.72 5.54
N VAL A 102 -3.34 -1.46 4.84
CA VAL A 102 -4.45 -0.63 5.34
C VAL A 102 -5.54 -1.43 6.08
N ASN A 103 -5.33 -2.73 6.29
CA ASN A 103 -6.23 -3.61 7.07
C ASN A 103 -6.04 -3.39 8.57
N ASP A 104 -7.02 -3.70 9.41
CA ASP A 104 -6.84 -3.59 10.87
C ASP A 104 -5.77 -4.54 11.44
N ALA A 105 -5.31 -4.23 12.67
CA ALA A 105 -4.20 -4.93 13.32
C ALA A 105 -4.48 -6.42 13.53
N PHE A 106 -5.72 -6.80 13.81
CA PHE A 106 -6.08 -8.20 14.05
C PHE A 106 -6.03 -9.01 12.75
N VAL A 107 -6.50 -8.43 11.65
CA VAL A 107 -6.40 -9.03 10.31
C VAL A 107 -4.95 -9.23 9.91
N MET A 108 -4.09 -8.21 10.12
CA MET A 108 -2.66 -8.32 9.84
C MET A 108 -1.96 -9.38 10.70
N ALA A 109 -2.33 -9.50 11.98
CA ALA A 109 -1.82 -10.52 12.87
C ALA A 109 -2.17 -11.94 12.40
N ALA A 110 -3.45 -12.16 12.08
CA ALA A 110 -3.96 -13.44 11.61
C ALA A 110 -3.30 -13.85 10.28
N TRP A 111 -3.21 -12.91 9.34
CA TRP A 111 -2.57 -13.12 8.04
C TRP A 111 -1.08 -13.46 8.18
N GLY A 112 -0.38 -12.73 9.05
CA GLY A 112 1.02 -13.03 9.37
C GLY A 112 1.23 -14.42 9.94
N LYS A 113 0.33 -14.84 10.84
CA LYS A 113 0.36 -16.17 11.44
C LYS A 113 0.14 -17.26 10.38
N GLU A 114 -0.82 -17.08 9.47
CA GLU A 114 -1.10 -18.03 8.39
C GLU A 114 0.13 -18.27 7.49
N HIS A 115 0.89 -17.21 7.22
CA HIS A 115 2.09 -17.28 6.39
C HIS A 115 3.40 -17.50 7.16
N GLY A 116 3.34 -17.80 8.47
CA GLY A 116 4.53 -18.10 9.26
C GLY A 116 5.51 -16.92 9.40
N ALA A 117 5.00 -15.69 9.41
CA ALA A 117 5.78 -14.46 9.50
C ALA A 117 6.39 -14.21 10.91
N GLY A 118 5.91 -14.90 11.93
CA GLY A 118 6.35 -14.70 13.33
C GLY A 118 7.87 -14.77 13.50
N GLY A 119 8.47 -13.72 14.07
CA GLY A 119 9.92 -13.60 14.29
C GLY A 119 10.76 -13.37 13.03
N LYS A 120 10.12 -13.25 11.86
CA LYS A 120 10.76 -13.06 10.56
C LYS A 120 10.38 -11.73 9.91
N VAL A 121 9.09 -11.41 9.93
CA VAL A 121 8.52 -10.16 9.37
C VAL A 121 7.52 -9.59 10.39
N GLN A 122 7.68 -8.31 10.73
CA GLN A 122 6.71 -7.58 11.56
C GLN A 122 5.58 -7.05 10.67
N ASN A 123 4.34 -7.46 10.95
CA ASN A 123 3.17 -7.04 10.18
C ASN A 123 2.39 -5.98 10.94
N ALA A 124 2.27 -4.80 10.34
CA ALA A 124 1.64 -3.65 10.97
C ALA A 124 0.63 -2.95 10.05
N VAL A 125 -0.21 -2.10 10.63
CA VAL A 125 -1.19 -1.24 9.96
C VAL A 125 -0.95 0.22 10.25
#